data_AF-A0A897MZ16-F1
#
_entry.id   AF-A0A897MZ16-F1
#
_cell.length_a   1.000
_cell.length_b   1.000
_cell.length_c   1.000
_cell.angle_alpha   90.00
_cell.angle_beta   90.00
_cell.angle_gamma   90.00
#
_symmetry.space_group_name_H-M   'P 1'
#
loop_
_entity.id
_entity.type
_entity.pdbx_description
1 polymer ?
#
loop_
_entity_poly.entity_id
_entity_poly.type
_entity_poly.pdbx_seq_one_letter_code
_entity_poly.pdbx_strand_id
1 'polypeptide(L)'
;MNERSALSRARENLTEIVSVLVTGIWLAAMFTGQNWWLPFMLVGYVVIVPLTALLFGDEDDISEWRDDEVETTAQSHTDEQLDALETLRERYARGELTDEQFERKVERLLETETLEDVEDRSRATTGETGDTRDREREFS
;
A
#
# COMPACT_ATOMS: atom_id res chain seq x y z
N MET A 1 30.71 -39.21 -4.68
CA MET A 1 29.46 -39.11 -5.48
C MET A 1 28.88 -37.71 -5.33
N ASN A 2 28.64 -37.02 -6.45
CA ASN A 2 27.53 -36.09 -6.70
C ASN A 2 27.50 -34.61 -6.25
N GLU A 3 28.57 -33.95 -5.82
CA GLU A 3 28.50 -32.48 -5.63
C GLU A 3 28.25 -31.74 -6.97
N ARG A 4 28.92 -32.16 -8.04
CA ARG A 4 28.72 -31.60 -9.39
C ARG A 4 27.37 -31.99 -10.02
N SER A 5 26.73 -33.06 -9.53
CA SER A 5 25.45 -33.57 -10.02
C SER A 5 24.25 -32.86 -9.38
N ALA A 6 24.37 -32.51 -8.09
CA ALA A 6 23.37 -31.74 -7.36
C ALA A 6 23.21 -30.34 -7.96
N LEU A 7 24.32 -29.64 -8.22
CA LEU A 7 24.31 -28.35 -8.89
C LEU A 7 23.77 -28.43 -10.34
N SER A 8 23.95 -29.57 -11.02
CA SER A 8 23.39 -29.78 -12.36
C SER A 8 21.87 -30.00 -12.36
N ARG A 9 21.35 -30.75 -11.39
CA ARG A 9 19.89 -30.86 -11.23
C ARG A 9 19.27 -29.58 -10.73
N ALA A 10 19.98 -28.84 -9.89
CA ALA A 10 19.50 -27.58 -9.36
C ALA A 10 19.33 -26.52 -10.45
N ARG A 11 20.18 -26.52 -11.48
CA ARG A 11 20.02 -25.64 -12.66
C ARG A 11 18.94 -26.11 -13.64
N GLU A 12 18.73 -27.41 -13.78
CA GLU A 12 17.64 -27.94 -14.63
C GLU A 12 16.25 -27.80 -13.99
N ASN A 13 16.16 -27.87 -12.65
CA ASN A 13 14.92 -27.72 -11.88
C ASN A 13 14.92 -26.43 -11.07
N LEU A 14 15.62 -25.39 -11.57
CA LEU A 14 15.86 -24.16 -10.81
C LEU A 14 14.54 -23.47 -10.47
N THR A 15 13.62 -23.42 -11.43
CA THR A 15 12.27 -22.86 -11.24
C THR A 15 11.48 -23.61 -10.16
N GLU A 16 11.56 -24.94 -10.12
CA GLU A 16 10.86 -25.77 -9.12
C GLU A 16 11.47 -25.59 -7.72
N ILE A 17 12.79 -25.57 -7.63
CA ILE A 17 13.47 -25.35 -6.35
C ILE A 17 13.20 -23.93 -5.84
N VAL A 18 13.23 -22.93 -6.73
CA VAL A 18 12.91 -21.54 -6.38
C VAL A 18 11.45 -21.41 -5.94
N SER A 19 10.49 -22.01 -6.64
CA SER A 19 9.08 -21.94 -6.24
C SER A 19 8.82 -22.62 -4.90
N VAL A 20 9.42 -23.78 -4.65
CA VAL A 20 9.35 -24.49 -3.35
C VAL A 20 10.02 -23.68 -2.24
N LEU A 21 11.18 -23.06 -2.49
CA LEU A 21 11.85 -22.21 -1.53
C LEU A 21 11.07 -20.94 -1.22
N VAL A 22 10.54 -20.25 -2.24
CA VAL A 22 9.71 -19.04 -2.08
C VAL A 22 8.45 -19.37 -1.28
N THR A 23 7.76 -20.45 -1.64
CA THR A 23 6.57 -20.93 -0.93
C THR A 23 6.90 -21.36 0.50
N GLY A 24 8.03 -22.04 0.70
CA GLY A 24 8.51 -22.46 2.02
C GLY A 24 8.89 -21.29 2.92
N ILE A 25 9.52 -20.25 2.37
CA ILE A 25 9.83 -18.99 3.09
C ILE A 25 8.54 -18.28 3.48
N TRP A 26 7.56 -18.24 2.59
CA TRP A 26 6.22 -17.71 2.86
C TRP A 26 5.53 -18.44 4.02
N LEU A 27 5.49 -19.78 3.96
CA LEU A 27 4.88 -20.61 5.00
C LEU A 27 5.65 -20.54 6.33
N ALA A 28 6.98 -20.48 6.28
CA ALA A 28 7.82 -20.33 7.46
C ALA A 28 7.63 -18.94 8.11
N ALA A 29 7.53 -17.87 7.32
CA ALA A 29 7.22 -16.53 7.83
C ALA A 29 5.86 -16.51 8.55
N MET A 30 4.84 -17.14 7.95
CA MET A 30 3.52 -17.26 8.55
C MET A 30 3.55 -18.09 9.84
N PHE A 31 4.21 -19.25 9.83
CA PHE A 31 4.25 -20.18 10.98
C PHE A 31 5.09 -19.66 12.15
N THR A 32 6.13 -18.88 11.87
CA THR A 32 6.99 -18.29 12.91
C THR A 32 6.31 -17.08 13.59
N GLY A 33 5.07 -16.73 13.21
CA GLY A 33 4.32 -15.63 13.83
C GLY A 33 4.93 -14.26 13.52
N GLN A 34 5.59 -14.14 12.37
CA GLN A 34 6.40 -12.99 12.04
C GLN A 34 5.52 -11.84 11.53
N ASN A 35 5.20 -10.92 12.45
CA ASN A 35 4.32 -9.77 12.21
C ASN A 35 4.88 -8.74 11.20
N TRP A 36 6.09 -8.93 10.69
CA TRP A 36 6.76 -8.06 9.72
C TRP A 36 6.53 -8.49 8.27
N TRP A 37 6.04 -9.71 8.05
CA TRP A 37 5.71 -10.22 6.72
C TRP A 37 4.52 -9.47 6.09
N LEU A 38 3.51 -9.15 6.91
CA LEU A 38 2.31 -8.42 6.53
C LEU A 38 2.63 -6.97 6.13
N PRO A 39 3.33 -6.18 6.97
CA PRO A 39 3.72 -4.83 6.58
C PRO A 39 4.74 -4.83 5.43
N PHE A 40 5.59 -5.85 5.29
CA PHE A 40 6.47 -5.98 4.11
C PHE A 40 5.68 -6.19 2.81
N MET A 41 4.69 -7.08 2.82
CA MET A 41 3.77 -7.28 1.69
C MET A 41 2.97 -6.01 1.38
N LEU A 42 2.46 -5.34 2.41
CA LEU A 42 1.71 -4.09 2.29
C LEU A 42 2.57 -3.00 1.62
N VAL A 43 3.78 -2.77 2.14
CA VAL A 43 4.71 -1.78 1.56
C VAL A 43 5.11 -2.19 0.14
N GLY A 44 5.37 -3.47 -0.09
CA GLY A 44 5.67 -3.99 -1.42
C GLY A 44 4.54 -3.70 -2.41
N TYR A 45 3.30 -3.93 -2.04
CA TYR A 45 2.13 -3.65 -2.89
C TYR A 45 1.95 -2.15 -3.12
N VAL A 46 1.95 -1.34 -2.05
CA VAL A 46 1.79 0.12 -2.10
C VAL A 46 2.86 0.80 -2.96
N VAL A 47 4.07 0.23 -3.06
CA VAL A 47 5.14 0.81 -3.87
C VAL A 47 5.19 0.21 -5.28
N ILE A 48 5.04 -1.11 -5.41
CA ILE A 48 5.20 -1.80 -6.70
C ILE A 48 4.01 -1.51 -7.61
N VAL A 49 2.77 -1.46 -7.11
CA VAL A 49 1.60 -1.21 -7.95
C VAL A 49 1.66 0.17 -8.62
N PRO A 50 1.92 1.28 -7.92
CA PRO A 50 2.08 2.59 -8.56
C PRO A 50 3.27 2.65 -9.51
N LEU A 51 4.37 1.97 -9.19
CA LEU A 51 5.52 1.88 -10.10
C LEU A 51 5.17 1.12 -11.39
N THR A 52 4.38 0.05 -11.29
CA THR A 52 3.91 -0.68 -12.48
C THR A 52 2.91 0.13 -13.29
N ALA A 53 2.02 0.87 -12.63
CA ALA A 53 1.11 1.80 -13.30
C ALA A 53 1.86 2.94 -13.99
N LEU A 54 2.91 3.50 -13.37
CA LEU A 54 3.75 4.52 -14.01
C LEU A 54 4.58 3.97 -15.18
N LEU A 55 4.97 2.69 -15.13
CA LEU A 55 5.88 2.08 -16.11
C LEU A 55 5.15 1.41 -17.30
N PHE A 56 3.94 0.89 -17.06
CA PHE A 56 3.15 0.13 -18.03
C PHE A 56 1.73 0.68 -18.21
N GLY A 57 1.34 1.72 -17.48
CA GLY A 57 0.05 2.38 -17.64
C GLY A 57 -0.02 3.19 -18.92
N ASP A 58 -0.13 2.50 -20.04
CA ASP A 58 -0.82 2.97 -21.24
C ASP A 58 -2.22 2.31 -21.19
N GLU A 59 -3.21 3.17 -20.91
CA GLU A 59 -4.68 3.09 -20.93
C GLU A 59 -5.53 1.84 -20.56
N ASP A 60 -5.12 0.58 -20.75
CA ASP A 60 -6.10 -0.54 -20.84
C ASP A 60 -6.35 -1.39 -19.57
N ASP A 61 -5.48 -1.36 -18.56
CA ASP A 61 -5.55 -2.32 -17.42
C ASP A 61 -6.22 -1.76 -16.14
N ILE A 62 -6.54 -0.47 -16.10
CA ILE A 62 -6.95 0.25 -14.88
C ILE A 62 -8.46 0.21 -14.59
N SER A 63 -9.28 -0.29 -15.52
CA SER A 63 -10.74 -0.14 -15.43
C SER A 63 -11.49 -1.27 -14.70
N GLU A 64 -10.89 -2.45 -14.51
CA GLU A 64 -11.63 -3.61 -13.97
C GLU A 64 -11.57 -3.76 -12.45
N TRP A 65 -10.63 -3.08 -11.77
CA TRP A 65 -10.33 -3.29 -10.34
C TRP A 65 -10.79 -2.15 -9.42
N ARG A 66 -11.47 -1.13 -9.97
CA ARG A 66 -11.78 0.13 -9.26
C ARG A 66 -13.00 0.08 -8.34
N ASP A 67 -13.77 -1.01 -8.32
CA ASP A 67 -15.06 -1.06 -7.61
C ASP A 67 -14.96 -1.38 -6.10
N ASP A 68 -13.79 -1.68 -5.53
CA ASP A 68 -13.64 -1.88 -4.08
C ASP A 68 -13.16 -0.60 -3.37
N GLU A 69 -14.12 0.32 -3.21
CA GLU A 69 -14.38 1.44 -2.28
C GLU A 69 -13.32 2.01 -1.30
N VAL A 70 -12.11 1.46 -1.13
CA VAL A 70 -11.14 1.90 -0.11
C VAL A 70 -10.02 2.83 -0.60
N GLU A 71 -9.77 2.93 -1.91
CA GLU A 71 -8.63 3.72 -2.44
C GLU A 71 -8.98 5.15 -2.87
N THR A 72 -10.27 5.46 -3.06
CA THR A 72 -10.70 6.79 -3.54
C THR A 72 -10.51 7.89 -2.48
N THR A 73 -10.71 7.57 -1.21
CA THR A 73 -10.72 8.60 -0.14
C THR A 73 -9.31 9.10 0.19
N ALA A 74 -8.32 8.21 0.25
CA ALA A 74 -6.92 8.59 0.57
C ALA A 74 -6.24 9.36 -0.57
N GLN A 75 -6.52 8.99 -1.82
CA GLN A 75 -6.01 9.69 -3.00
C GLN A 75 -6.63 11.08 -3.13
N SER A 76 -7.96 11.19 -2.97
CA SER A 76 -8.68 12.47 -3.03
C SER A 76 -8.14 13.48 -2.01
N HIS A 77 -7.86 13.05 -0.77
CA HIS A 77 -7.37 13.96 0.27
C HIS A 77 -5.93 14.41 0.05
N THR A 78 -5.09 13.58 -0.55
CA THR A 78 -3.70 13.95 -0.90
C THR A 78 -3.70 15.00 -2.02
N ASP A 79 -4.53 14.80 -3.05
CA ASP A 79 -4.65 15.73 -4.18
C ASP A 79 -5.20 17.11 -3.73
N GLU A 80 -6.22 17.14 -2.87
CA GLU A 80 -6.78 18.38 -2.30
C GLU A 80 -5.73 19.19 -1.52
N GLN A 81 -4.80 18.50 -0.86
CA GLN A 81 -3.76 19.13 -0.04
C GLN A 81 -2.61 19.68 -0.91
N LEU A 82 -2.26 18.99 -1.99
CA LEU A 82 -1.32 19.48 -3.01
C LEU A 82 -1.86 20.74 -3.69
N ASP A 83 -3.14 20.76 -4.06
CA ASP A 83 -3.81 21.95 -4.63
C ASP A 83 -3.80 23.15 -3.66
N ALA A 84 -4.01 22.88 -2.37
CA ALA A 84 -3.97 23.91 -1.33
C ALA A 84 -2.56 24.50 -1.14
N LEU A 85 -1.51 23.66 -1.20
CA LEU A 85 -0.10 24.08 -1.13
C LEU A 85 0.31 24.89 -2.37
N GLU A 86 -0.11 24.46 -3.56
CA GLU A 86 0.15 25.18 -4.81
C GLU A 86 -0.46 26.58 -4.77
N THR A 87 -1.71 26.70 -4.32
CA THR A 87 -2.38 27.99 -4.13
C THR A 87 -1.61 28.89 -3.15
N LEU A 88 -1.08 28.34 -2.06
CA LEU A 88 -0.28 29.09 -1.10
C LEU A 88 1.03 29.62 -1.72
N ARG A 89 1.72 28.78 -2.48
CA ARG A 89 2.96 29.12 -3.17
C ARG A 89 2.75 30.24 -4.19
N GLU A 90 1.64 30.19 -4.94
CA GLU A 90 1.34 31.22 -5.91
C GLU A 90 1.08 32.59 -5.24
N ARG A 91 0.37 32.61 -4.12
CA ARG A 91 0.11 33.84 -3.36
C ARG A 91 1.37 34.41 -2.71
N TYR A 92 2.28 33.53 -2.29
CA TYR A 92 3.62 33.92 -1.81
C TYR A 92 4.44 34.59 -2.93
N ALA A 93 4.48 33.97 -4.12
CA ALA A 93 5.17 34.53 -5.28
C ALA A 93 4.59 35.88 -5.72
N ARG A 94 3.28 36.10 -5.51
CA ARG A 94 2.60 37.38 -5.74
C ARG A 94 2.84 38.42 -4.64
N GLY A 95 3.50 38.04 -3.54
CA GLY A 95 3.75 38.91 -2.38
C GLY A 95 2.53 39.15 -1.50
N GLU A 96 1.45 38.39 -1.68
CA GLU A 96 0.22 38.48 -0.88
C GLU A 96 0.33 37.73 0.47
N LEU A 97 1.35 36.88 0.61
CA LEU A 97 1.72 36.21 1.85
C LEU A 97 3.14 36.63 2.22
N THR A 98 3.35 36.96 3.49
CA THR A 98 4.70 37.08 4.05
C THR A 98 5.26 35.71 4.37
N ASP A 99 6.59 35.59 4.40
CA ASP A 99 7.31 34.35 4.74
C ASP A 99 6.75 33.68 6.01
N GLU A 100 6.57 34.45 7.08
CA GLU A 100 6.04 33.96 8.37
C GLU A 100 4.60 33.41 8.28
N GLN A 101 3.77 33.97 7.39
CA GLN A 101 2.39 33.51 7.17
C GLN A 101 2.34 32.27 6.28
N PHE A 102 3.31 32.13 5.37
CA PHE A 102 3.50 30.91 4.60
C PHE A 102 3.94 29.77 5.51
N GLU A 103 4.99 29.96 6.30
CA GLU A 103 5.53 28.95 7.21
C GLU A 103 4.47 28.42 8.18
N ARG A 104 3.73 29.31 8.87
CA ARG A 104 2.67 28.91 9.81
C ARG A 104 1.56 28.10 9.14
N LYS A 105 1.22 28.42 7.89
CA LYS A 105 0.13 27.74 7.18
C LYS A 105 0.60 26.42 6.56
N VAL A 106 1.85 26.32 6.11
CA VAL A 106 2.46 25.08 5.62
C VAL A 106 2.62 24.08 6.76
N GLU A 107 3.12 24.51 7.91
CA GLU A 107 3.29 23.66 9.09
C GLU A 107 1.96 23.01 9.50
N ARG A 108 0.89 23.81 9.54
CA ARG A 108 -0.46 23.31 9.86
C ARG A 108 -1.00 22.32 8.83
N LEU A 109 -0.71 22.50 7.54
CA LEU A 109 -1.14 21.58 6.48
C LEU A 109 -0.39 20.24 6.55
N LEU A 110 0.92 20.26 6.86
CA LEU A 110 1.71 19.04 7.07
C LEU A 110 1.36 18.30 8.37
N GLU A 111 1.01 19.04 9.43
CA GLU A 111 0.59 18.45 10.71
C GLU A 111 -0.69 17.60 10.54
N THR A 112 -1.63 18.05 9.70
CA THR A 112 -2.88 17.31 9.42
C THR A 112 -2.66 16.03 8.61
N GLU A 113 -1.70 15.99 7.67
CA GLU A 113 -1.32 14.76 6.95
C GLU A 113 -0.85 13.67 7.92
N THR A 114 0.00 14.03 8.86
CA THR A 114 0.59 13.09 9.83
C THR A 114 -0.45 12.54 10.81
N LEU A 115 -1.44 13.35 11.22
CA LEU A 115 -2.46 12.93 12.18
C LEU A 115 -3.53 12.03 11.52
N GLU A 116 -3.97 12.37 10.31
CA GLU A 116 -4.98 11.58 9.59
C GLU A 116 -4.43 10.26 9.00
N ASP A 117 -3.17 10.20 8.53
CA ASP A 117 -2.55 8.92 8.07
C ASP A 117 -2.51 7.86 9.19
N VAL A 118 -2.32 8.30 10.44
CA VAL A 118 -2.29 7.40 11.61
C VAL A 118 -3.70 6.96 12.00
N GLU A 119 -4.69 7.83 11.88
CA GLU A 119 -6.07 7.55 12.28
C GLU A 119 -6.77 6.60 11.30
N ASP A 120 -6.52 6.76 10.00
CA ASP A 120 -7.05 5.86 8.96
C ASP A 120 -6.49 4.44 9.12
N ARG A 121 -5.18 4.35 9.40
CA ARG A 121 -4.52 3.07 9.72
C ARG A 121 -5.10 2.38 10.95
N SER A 122 -5.56 3.14 11.95
CA SER A 122 -6.20 2.57 13.15
C SER A 122 -7.58 2.00 12.87
N ARG A 123 -8.36 2.61 11.97
CA ARG A 123 -9.70 2.16 11.58
C ARG A 123 -9.66 0.86 10.78
N ALA A 124 -8.68 0.70 9.89
CA ALA A 124 -8.45 -0.55 9.16
C ALA A 124 -8.20 -1.76 10.09
N THR A 125 -7.54 -1.55 11.23
CA THR A 125 -7.26 -2.65 12.19
C THR A 125 -8.46 -3.09 13.03
N THR A 126 -9.54 -2.30 13.10
CA THR A 126 -10.69 -2.58 14.00
C THR A 126 -11.88 -3.22 13.27
N GLY A 127 -11.91 -3.22 11.93
CA GLY A 127 -13.04 -3.72 11.14
C GLY A 127 -13.14 -5.25 10.98
N GLU A 128 -12.11 -6.01 11.33
CA GLU A 128 -12.00 -7.44 10.93
C GLU A 128 -12.59 -8.44 11.94
N THR A 129 -13.48 -8.02 12.85
CA THR A 129 -14.10 -8.94 13.84
C THR A 129 -15.60 -8.66 13.98
N GLY A 130 -16.41 -9.02 12.99
CA GLY A 130 -17.84 -8.76 13.13
C GLY A 130 -18.85 -9.27 12.11
N ASP A 131 -18.57 -10.25 11.24
CA ASP A 131 -19.63 -10.77 10.36
C ASP A 131 -19.54 -12.28 10.12
N THR A 132 -19.99 -13.09 11.08
CA THR A 132 -20.24 -14.53 10.88
C THR A 132 -21.39 -15.03 11.75
N ARG A 133 -22.55 -14.38 11.78
CA ARG A 133 -23.74 -14.96 12.46
C ARG A 133 -25.08 -14.54 11.85
N ASP A 134 -25.40 -14.93 10.62
CA ASP A 134 -26.81 -14.94 10.20
C ASP A 134 -27.13 -15.84 8.99
N ARG A 135 -26.76 -17.13 9.05
CA ARG A 135 -27.08 -18.09 7.95
C ARG A 135 -27.70 -19.40 8.40
N GLU A 136 -28.52 -19.41 9.46
CA GLU A 136 -29.11 -20.65 9.97
C GLU A 136 -30.62 -20.61 10.27
N ARG A 137 -31.38 -19.65 9.74
CA ARG A 137 -32.84 -19.58 9.92
C ARG A 137 -33.64 -19.68 8.62
N GLU A 138 -33.39 -20.69 7.81
CA GLU A 138 -34.30 -20.97 6.69
C GLU A 138 -34.43 -22.46 6.35
N PHE A 139 -34.37 -23.36 7.32
CA PHE A 139 -34.80 -24.75 7.10
C PHE A 139 -35.38 -25.33 8.40
N SER A 140 -36.66 -25.06 8.65
CA SER A 140 -37.47 -25.87 9.56
C SER A 140 -38.94 -25.88 9.16
#